data_AF-A0A937XMH6-F1
#
_entry.id   AF-A0A937XMH6-F1
#
_cell.length_a   1.000
_cell.length_b   1.000
_cell.length_c   1.000
_cell.angle_alpha   90.00
_cell.angle_beta   90.00
_cell.angle_gamma   90.00
#
_symmetry.space_group_name_H-M   'P 1'
#
loop_
_entity.id
_entity.type
_entity.pdbx_description
1 polymer ?
#
loop_
_entity_poly.entity_id
_entity_poly.type
_entity_poly.pdbx_seq_one_letter_code
_entity_poly.pdbx_strand_id
1 'polypeptide(L)'
;MDGGEGPFYCPGSLKLEGLLSYFPQLRHALDVQYIEFPRPRKVLVDLLGEEYQGAPVLVLGLPAPAQADRSILKRHGEVEFVNGSDNILAYLSAVYGLPSDHHRKRG
;
A
#
# COMPACT_ATOMS: atom_id res chain seq x y z
N MET A 1 -6.90 16.47 13.23
CA MET A 1 -8.30 16.05 12.96
C MET A 1 -8.15 14.75 12.17
N ASP A 2 -8.65 13.61 12.63
CA ASP A 2 -10.07 13.24 12.49
C ASP A 2 -10.49 12.26 13.59
N GLY A 3 -11.38 12.72 14.45
CA GLY A 3 -12.13 11.91 15.43
C GLY A 3 -13.61 12.26 15.36
N GLY A 4 -14.13 12.52 14.16
CA GLY A 4 -15.55 12.75 13.95
C GLY A 4 -16.32 11.43 13.76
N GLU A 5 -17.62 11.45 14.02
CA GLU A 5 -18.55 10.38 13.61
C GLU A 5 -18.75 10.49 12.09
N GLY A 6 -18.38 9.42 11.38
CA GLY A 6 -18.44 9.33 9.92
C GLY A 6 -19.87 9.26 9.35
N PRO A 7 -20.03 8.87 8.07
CA PRO A 7 -19.13 7.96 7.35
C PRO A 7 -17.96 8.65 6.61
N PHE A 8 -16.78 8.05 6.68
CA PHE A 8 -15.57 8.46 5.96
C PHE A 8 -15.03 7.32 5.10
N TYR A 9 -14.30 7.67 4.04
CA TYR A 9 -13.51 6.73 3.25
C TYR A 9 -12.05 7.17 3.19
N CYS A 10 -11.14 6.22 2.97
CA CYS A 10 -9.74 6.51 2.68
C CYS A 10 -9.52 6.64 1.17
N PRO A 11 -9.17 7.83 0.63
CA PRO A 11 -8.98 8.01 -0.82
C PRO A 11 -7.88 7.10 -1.40
N GLY A 12 -6.78 6.91 -0.66
CA GLY A 12 -5.71 6.02 -1.08
C GLY A 12 -6.15 4.57 -1.18
N SER A 13 -6.99 4.09 -0.26
CA SER A 13 -7.49 2.71 -0.30
C SER A 13 -8.49 2.52 -1.44
N LEU A 14 -9.35 3.50 -1.73
CA LEU A 14 -10.24 3.46 -2.90
C LEU A 14 -9.48 3.36 -4.23
N LYS A 15 -8.36 4.09 -4.37
CA LYS A 15 -7.49 3.96 -5.55
C LYS A 15 -6.99 2.53 -5.73
N LEU A 16 -6.56 1.87 -4.65
CA LEU A 16 -6.08 0.50 -4.68
C LEU A 16 -7.19 -0.50 -5.00
N GLU A 17 -8.38 -0.34 -4.40
CA GLU A 17 -9.55 -1.17 -4.75
C GLU A 17 -9.94 -1.03 -6.21
N GLY A 18 -9.84 0.18 -6.78
CA GLY A 18 -9.99 0.40 -8.21
C GLY A 18 -9.01 -0.45 -9.03
N LEU A 19 -7.71 -0.41 -8.71
CA LEU A 19 -6.71 -1.25 -9.38
C LEU A 19 -7.06 -2.74 -9.26
N LEU A 20 -7.36 -3.23 -8.05
CA LEU A 20 -7.71 -4.63 -7.80
C LEU A 20 -8.98 -5.07 -8.54
N SER A 21 -9.91 -4.15 -8.81
CA SER A 21 -11.10 -4.43 -9.62
C SER A 21 -10.79 -4.62 -11.10
N TYR A 22 -9.84 -3.86 -11.66
CA TYR A 22 -9.43 -4.00 -13.07
C TYR A 22 -8.47 -5.17 -13.29
N PHE A 23 -7.68 -5.51 -12.28
CA PHE A 23 -6.68 -6.58 -12.33
C PHE A 23 -6.95 -7.63 -11.24
N PRO A 24 -8.03 -8.42 -11.36
CA PRO A 24 -8.45 -9.37 -10.34
C PRO A 24 -7.39 -10.46 -10.05
N GLN A 25 -6.47 -10.71 -10.98
CA GLN A 25 -5.34 -11.61 -10.75
C GLN A 25 -4.47 -11.20 -9.56
N LEU A 26 -4.43 -9.91 -9.22
CA LEU A 26 -3.70 -9.43 -8.05
C LEU A 26 -4.28 -9.95 -6.74
N ARG A 27 -5.58 -10.27 -6.68
CA ARG A 27 -6.19 -10.86 -5.48
C ARG A 27 -5.73 -12.29 -5.21
N HIS A 28 -5.14 -12.96 -6.20
CA HIS A 28 -4.48 -14.25 -5.99
C HIS A 28 -3.01 -14.11 -5.58
N ALA A 29 -2.41 -12.94 -5.83
CA ALA A 29 -1.00 -12.67 -5.56
C ALA A 29 -0.77 -11.85 -4.29
N LEU A 30 -1.80 -11.15 -3.81
CA LEU A 30 -1.77 -10.29 -2.63
C LEU A 30 -2.69 -10.85 -1.55
N ASP A 31 -2.18 -10.92 -0.32
CA ASP A 31 -3.00 -11.07 0.87
C ASP A 31 -3.56 -9.69 1.28
N VAL A 32 -4.84 -9.44 0.97
CA VAL A 32 -5.49 -8.16 1.20
C VAL A 32 -6.22 -8.18 2.55
N GLN A 33 -5.73 -7.40 3.49
CA GLN A 33 -6.29 -7.27 4.83
C GLN A 33 -7.03 -5.94 4.99
N TYR A 34 -8.32 -6.01 5.34
CA TYR A 34 -9.13 -4.84 5.68
C TYR A 34 -9.03 -4.58 7.18
N ILE A 35 -8.66 -3.35 7.54
CA ILE A 35 -8.42 -2.98 8.94
C ILE A 35 -9.31 -1.82 9.36
N GLU A 36 -9.64 -1.79 10.64
CA GLU A 36 -10.53 -0.79 11.21
C GLU A 36 -9.97 0.64 11.12
N PHE A 37 -10.88 1.61 11.00
CA PHE A 37 -10.54 3.02 10.86
C PHE A 37 -9.91 3.68 12.11
N PRO A 38 -10.35 3.39 13.36
CA PRO A 38 -9.88 4.08 14.55
C PRO A 38 -8.36 4.03 14.72
N ARG A 39 -7.79 5.15 15.19
CA ARG A 39 -6.38 5.24 15.57
C ARG A 39 -6.24 5.06 17.09
N PRO A 40 -5.15 4.44 17.58
CA PRO A 40 -4.05 3.86 16.81
C PRO A 40 -4.47 2.58 16.09
N ARG A 41 -4.02 2.41 14.84
CA ARG A 41 -4.25 1.17 14.08
C ARG A 41 -3.29 0.09 14.56
N LYS A 42 -3.67 -0.61 15.63
CA LYS A 42 -2.78 -1.53 16.37
C LYS A 42 -2.01 -2.49 15.45
N VAL A 43 -2.67 -3.10 14.48
CA VAL A 43 -2.03 -4.02 13.51
C VAL A 43 -0.86 -3.39 12.75
N LEU A 44 -0.99 -2.12 12.32
CA LEU A 44 0.09 -1.41 11.64
C LEU A 44 1.15 -0.90 12.60
N VAL A 45 0.75 -0.47 13.81
CA VAL A 45 1.68 -0.03 14.85
C VAL A 45 2.59 -1.17 15.29
N ASP A 46 2.03 -2.35 15.55
CA ASP A 46 2.77 -3.53 15.97
C ASP A 46 3.75 -4.00 14.88
N LEU A 47 3.39 -3.83 13.60
CA LEU A 47 4.19 -4.31 12.48
C LEU A 47 5.23 -3.30 11.99
N LEU A 48 4.89 -2.01 11.96
CA LEU A 48 5.66 -0.96 11.27
C LEU A 48 6.00 0.24 12.18
N GLY A 49 5.58 0.21 13.44
CA GLY A 49 5.74 1.32 14.39
C GLY A 49 4.67 2.42 14.24
N GLU A 50 4.58 3.28 15.25
CA GLU A 50 3.54 4.32 15.34
C GLU A 50 3.57 5.34 14.18
N GLU A 51 4.75 5.57 13.60
CA GLU A 51 4.95 6.45 12.45
C GLU A 51 4.18 5.96 11.20
N TYR A 52 3.96 4.65 11.09
CA TYR A 52 3.45 3.99 9.87
C TYR A 52 2.06 3.37 10.04
N GLN A 53 1.20 3.98 10.86
CA GLN A 53 -0.18 3.52 11.11
C GLN A 53 -1.23 3.99 10.07
N GLY A 54 -0.79 4.45 8.89
CA GLY A 54 -1.65 4.91 7.80
C GLY A 54 -1.91 3.82 6.76
N ALA A 55 -3.15 3.69 6.32
CA ALA A 55 -3.54 2.84 5.19
C ALA A 55 -3.74 3.68 3.90
N PRO A 56 -3.48 3.12 2.71
CA PRO A 56 -2.99 1.76 2.45
C PRO A 56 -1.48 1.63 2.66
N VAL A 57 -1.05 0.40 2.92
CA VAL A 57 0.34 -0.04 3.03
C VAL A 57 0.46 -1.40 2.34
N LEU A 58 1.58 -1.64 1.65
CA LEU A 58 1.94 -2.93 1.09
C LEU A 58 3.14 -3.47 1.87
N VAL A 59 2.96 -4.58 2.57
CA VAL A 59 4.03 -5.28 3.28
C VAL A 59 4.60 -6.37 2.37
N LEU A 60 5.93 -6.48 2.32
CA LEU A 60 6.60 -7.45 1.46
C LEU A 60 6.99 -8.69 2.28
N GLY A 61 6.33 -9.82 2.01
CA GLY A 61 6.66 -11.11 2.60
C GLY A 61 7.90 -11.78 1.99
N LEU A 62 8.40 -11.24 0.88
CA LEU A 62 9.62 -11.65 0.19
C LEU A 62 10.40 -10.39 -0.20
N PRO A 63 11.73 -10.47 -0.37
CA PRO A 63 12.51 -9.33 -0.87
C PRO A 63 11.93 -8.78 -2.17
N ALA A 64 11.83 -7.46 -2.30
CA ALA A 64 11.32 -6.85 -3.51
C ALA A 64 12.12 -7.32 -4.75
N PRO A 65 11.45 -7.64 -5.87
CA PRO A 65 12.11 -8.12 -7.07
C PRO A 65 12.87 -6.98 -7.78
N ALA A 66 13.68 -7.29 -8.78
CA ALA A 66 14.54 -6.31 -9.45
C ALA A 66 13.77 -5.19 -10.17
N GLN A 67 12.52 -5.45 -10.57
CA GLN A 67 11.64 -4.50 -11.23
C GLN A 67 11.14 -3.40 -10.29
N ALA A 68 11.15 -3.64 -8.97
CA ALA A 68 10.70 -2.66 -8.00
C ALA A 68 11.70 -1.50 -7.89
N ASP A 69 11.18 -0.27 -7.92
CA ASP A 69 11.93 0.93 -7.59
C ASP A 69 12.38 0.86 -6.11
N ARG A 70 13.69 0.82 -5.88
CA ARG A 70 14.24 0.70 -4.53
C ARG A 70 14.02 1.97 -3.69
N SER A 71 13.80 3.12 -4.31
CA SER A 71 13.62 4.40 -3.60
C SER A 71 12.29 4.51 -2.84
N ILE A 72 11.28 3.72 -3.23
CA ILE A 72 9.97 3.68 -2.56
C ILE A 72 9.89 2.63 -1.46
N LEU A 73 10.93 1.79 -1.31
CA LEU A 73 10.98 0.78 -0.28
C LEU A 73 11.36 1.42 1.05
N LYS A 74 10.60 1.06 2.09
CA LYS A 74 10.87 1.42 3.47
C LYS A 74 11.13 0.17 4.29
N ARG A 75 11.75 0.36 5.45
CA ARG A 75 12.06 -0.73 6.37
C ARG A 75 11.77 -0.33 7.81
N HIS A 76 11.14 -1.24 8.55
CA HIS A 76 10.99 -1.17 10.00
C HIS A 76 11.42 -2.50 10.60
N GLY A 77 12.57 -2.53 11.28
CA GLY A 77 13.21 -3.78 11.69
C GLY A 77 13.53 -4.66 10.48
N GLU A 78 12.99 -5.87 10.46
CA GLU A 78 13.13 -6.83 9.36
C GLU A 78 12.05 -6.69 8.28
N VAL A 79 11.00 -5.90 8.55
CA VAL A 79 9.85 -5.74 7.65
C VAL A 79 10.16 -4.71 6.58
N GLU A 80 10.12 -5.13 5.31
CA GLU A 80 10.16 -4.23 4.16
C GLU A 80 8.74 -3.93 3.67
N PHE A 81 8.46 -2.68 3.36
CA PHE A 81 7.11 -2.24 2.99
C PHE A 81 7.14 -1.02 2.07
N VAL A 82 6.00 -0.75 1.44
CA VAL A 82 5.73 0.45 0.65
C VAL A 82 4.50 1.13 1.24
N ASN A 83 4.60 2.41 1.55
CA ASN A 83 3.47 3.20 2.03
C ASN A 83 3.07 4.29 1.02
N GLY A 84 1.80 4.67 1.05
CA GLY A 84 1.22 5.66 0.14
C GLY A 84 0.73 5.02 -1.16
N SER A 85 -0.51 5.31 -1.54
CA SER A 85 -1.19 4.64 -2.66
C SER A 85 -0.41 4.73 -3.97
N ASP A 86 0.18 5.89 -4.28
CA ASP A 86 0.81 6.11 -5.58
C ASP A 86 2.13 5.33 -5.72
N ASN A 87 2.83 5.08 -4.61
CA ASN A 87 4.00 4.21 -4.57
C ASN A 87 3.61 2.73 -4.67
N ILE A 88 2.55 2.33 -3.96
CA ILE A 88 2.05 0.95 -4.04
C ILE A 88 1.58 0.64 -5.48
N LEU A 89 0.84 1.55 -6.12
CA LEU A 89 0.41 1.39 -7.51
C LEU A 89 1.61 1.21 -8.44
N ALA A 90 2.64 2.05 -8.33
CA ALA A 90 3.83 1.93 -9.17
C ALA A 90 4.62 0.65 -8.90
N TYR A 91 4.71 0.21 -7.64
CA TYR A 91 5.29 -1.08 -7.29
C TYR A 91 4.54 -2.21 -8.01
N LEU A 92 3.21 -2.25 -7.89
CA LEU A 92 2.40 -3.30 -8.49
C LEU A 92 2.47 -3.26 -10.02
N SER A 93 2.46 -2.08 -10.64
CA SER A 93 2.65 -1.94 -12.09
C SER A 93 3.98 -2.49 -12.55
N ALA A 94 5.08 -2.16 -11.85
CA ALA A 94 6.41 -2.63 -12.23
C ALA A 94 6.58 -4.15 -12.02
N VAL A 95 6.08 -4.68 -10.90
CA VAL A 95 6.25 -6.10 -10.53
C VAL A 95 5.34 -7.02 -11.35
N TYR A 96 4.11 -6.61 -11.64
CA TYR A 96 3.13 -7.45 -12.35
C TYR A 96 2.91 -7.05 -13.81
N GLY A 97 3.69 -6.09 -14.33
CA GLY A 97 3.61 -5.63 -15.72
C GLY A 97 2.27 -4.95 -16.06
N LEU A 98 1.70 -4.20 -15.13
CA LEU A 98 0.42 -3.50 -15.32
C LEU A 98 0.65 -2.10 -15.93
N PRO A 99 -0.39 -1.46 -16.49
CA PRO A 99 -0.32 -0.06 -16.89
C PRO A 99 0.16 0.83 -15.74
N SER A 100 1.00 1.82 -16.07
CA SER A 100 1.50 2.82 -15.13
C SER A 100 0.72 4.13 -15.25
N ASP A 101 0.67 4.92 -14.18
CA ASP A 101 0.11 6.26 -14.22
C ASP A 101 0.89 7.16 -15.20
N HIS A 102 0.19 7.69 -16.20
CA HIS A 102 0.75 8.60 -17.20
C HIS A 102 1.22 9.96 -16.64
N HIS A 103 0.78 10.36 -15.44
CA HIS A 103 1.23 11.59 -14.79
C HIS A 103 2.49 11.40 -13.95
N ARG A 104 2.87 10.17 -13.63
CA ARG A 104 4.06 9.89 -12.84
C ARG A 104 5.30 10.06 -13.74
N LYS A 105 6.07 11.12 -13.51
CA LYS A 105 7.38 11.26 -14.15
C LYS A 105 8.29 10.13 -13.64
N ARG A 106 8.86 9.35 -14.55
CA ARG A 106 9.97 8.46 -14.21
C ARG A 106 11.15 9.35 -13.84
N GLY A 107 11.56 9.29 -12.57
CA GLY A 107 12.80 9.90 -12.09
C GLY A 107 14.01 9.19 -12.65
#